data_AF-A0A1G7IQ05-F1
#
_entry.id   AF-A0A1G7IQ05-F1
#
_cell.length_a   1.000
_cell.length_b   1.000
_cell.length_c   1.000
_cell.angle_alpha   90.00
_cell.angle_beta   90.00
_cell.angle_gamma   90.00
#
_symmetry.space_group_name_H-M   'P 1'
#
loop_
_entity.id
_entity.type
_entity.pdbx_description
1 polymer ?
#
loop_
_entity_poly.entity_id
_entity_poly.type
_entity_poly.pdbx_seq_one_letter_code
_entity_poly.pdbx_strand_id
1 'polypeptide(L)'
;MTSPSAASGPRAEAIARERERLKAVRERREAQSADTGVDGFTVRRWRKVGVFGDRAVLQAHAVLRRLAPLAQDATHDALADALRDAPDDRLLPAVRTVLDQAAPATVAATLEAIHAGGFLWLSEAGEQRLAALAAGDAGALVAPGSEDPHGALALLTALTKTDGEVAFPHRMLPRVLPWIPLSVLDDLVDAGTVGPEHRPWHYRTEESEHAYLEARLVPERVTAEQAAVLKWTARQRREAFLAGGDPLPPAGDVFDLLARAGDGDASVVKELERELPRDLVLRLRRIVDGAAVGNWDRDVWEDRGLWRLIFSLWEPKAAVSPSRSPLHALMALRQAYDLLCLNDLPRASAQIDKLVSFKDAAPAYRAEVLNLHAYILLLREELDTAAVVLEGISGSHGSAESNLRMVRQRRTVPRNDRPTASNPYLDLGLPHGSVAWAARYRDLRREYVHDVDISARLNNAMKRIRNAEHDDDWSGFFVLPLDLGVFELPDEVPAGLVPPLAPLARRTTPRAPEGLELVRQRAVADLLPHLLNAPRRPDRNARTHTQ
;
A
#
# COMPACT_ATOMS: atom_id res chain seq x y z
N MET A 1 35.02 86.24 -71.23
CA MET A 1 35.53 84.86 -71.39
C MET A 1 36.85 84.83 -70.63
N THR A 2 37.08 84.10 -69.54
CA THR A 2 36.62 82.76 -69.11
C THR A 2 36.96 82.59 -67.62
N SER A 3 36.05 82.00 -66.84
CA SER A 3 36.34 81.43 -65.51
C SER A 3 37.25 80.20 -65.59
N PRO A 4 37.89 79.79 -64.48
CA PRO A 4 37.62 78.44 -63.94
C PRO A 4 37.55 78.42 -62.38
N SER A 5 36.50 77.84 -61.77
CA SER A 5 36.34 76.44 -61.31
C SER A 5 37.12 76.14 -60.00
N ALA A 6 36.54 76.20 -58.79
CA ALA A 6 35.51 75.34 -58.18
C ALA A 6 35.86 73.84 -58.18
N ALA A 7 36.63 73.39 -57.18
CA ALA A 7 36.82 71.96 -56.87
C ALA A 7 37.10 71.74 -55.36
N SER A 8 36.14 72.07 -54.49
CA SER A 8 36.17 71.63 -53.07
C SER A 8 34.83 71.15 -52.52
N GLY A 9 33.79 71.04 -53.36
CA GLY A 9 32.41 70.73 -52.93
C GLY A 9 32.18 69.31 -52.38
N PRO A 10 32.58 68.22 -53.07
CA PRO A 10 32.06 66.89 -52.69
C PRO A 10 32.77 66.25 -51.48
N ARG A 11 34.06 66.54 -51.26
CA ARG A 11 34.84 65.93 -50.16
C ARG A 11 34.60 66.64 -48.83
N ALA A 12 34.43 67.97 -48.86
CA ALA A 12 34.11 68.76 -47.67
C ALA A 12 32.69 68.49 -47.17
N GLU A 13 31.72 68.36 -48.09
CA GLU A 13 30.35 67.97 -47.74
C GLU A 13 30.26 66.54 -47.21
N ALA A 14 31.01 65.59 -47.77
CA ALA A 14 31.06 64.22 -47.25
C ALA A 14 31.65 64.18 -45.82
N ILE A 15 32.69 64.96 -45.54
CA ILE A 15 33.27 65.09 -44.19
C ILE A 15 32.30 65.79 -43.23
N ALA A 16 31.55 66.79 -43.70
CA ALA A 16 30.54 67.49 -42.89
C ALA A 16 29.36 66.56 -42.54
N ARG A 17 28.85 65.80 -43.51
CA ARG A 17 27.78 64.80 -43.27
C ARG A 17 28.24 63.67 -42.36
N GLU A 18 29.49 63.21 -42.50
CA GLU A 18 30.05 62.21 -41.60
C GLU A 18 30.25 62.79 -40.19
N ARG A 19 30.66 64.06 -40.06
CA ARG A 19 30.74 64.76 -38.77
C ARG A 19 29.38 64.96 -38.13
N GLU A 20 28.34 65.34 -38.89
CA GLU A 20 26.97 65.45 -38.39
C GLU A 20 26.40 64.09 -38.00
N ARG A 21 26.65 63.04 -38.79
CA ARG A 21 26.27 61.67 -38.44
C ARG A 21 26.96 61.22 -37.15
N LEU A 22 28.26 61.48 -37.01
CA LEU A 22 29.02 61.17 -35.79
C LEU A 22 28.53 62.01 -34.61
N LYS A 23 28.15 63.27 -34.82
CA LYS A 23 27.61 64.17 -33.79
C LYS A 23 26.22 63.71 -33.34
N ALA A 24 25.32 63.39 -34.26
CA ALA A 24 24.00 62.83 -33.96
C ALA A 24 24.10 61.47 -33.26
N VAL A 25 25.04 60.61 -33.65
CA VAL A 25 25.32 59.34 -32.94
C VAL A 25 25.87 59.61 -31.54
N ARG A 26 26.68 60.65 -31.37
CA ARG A 26 27.24 61.06 -30.07
C ARG A 26 26.16 61.63 -29.16
N GLU A 27 25.30 62.50 -29.67
CA GLU A 27 24.14 63.07 -28.96
C GLU A 27 23.13 61.98 -28.58
N ARG A 28 22.88 60.99 -29.45
CA ARG A 28 22.01 59.83 -29.13
C ARG A 28 22.61 58.93 -28.04
N ARG A 29 23.94 58.76 -28.04
CA ARG A 29 24.66 58.04 -26.98
C ARG A 29 24.68 58.82 -25.67
N GLU A 30 24.91 60.13 -25.73
CA GLU A 30 24.89 61.01 -24.55
C GLU A 30 23.48 61.05 -23.94
N ALA A 31 22.41 61.05 -24.75
CA ALA A 31 21.04 60.92 -24.26
C ALA A 31 20.75 59.54 -23.63
N GLN A 32 21.27 58.45 -24.18
CA GLN A 32 21.11 57.10 -23.61
C GLN A 32 21.94 56.87 -22.33
N SER A 33 23.14 57.46 -22.26
CA SER A 33 23.98 57.42 -21.05
C SER A 33 23.47 58.36 -19.96
N ALA A 34 22.84 59.49 -20.31
CA ALA A 34 22.19 60.39 -19.36
C ALA A 34 20.97 59.74 -18.67
N ASP A 35 20.24 58.88 -19.38
CA ASP A 35 19.06 58.16 -18.87
C ASP A 35 19.43 56.96 -17.96
N THR A 36 20.67 56.45 -18.06
CA THR A 36 21.15 55.29 -17.28
C THR A 36 22.16 55.63 -16.19
N GLY A 37 22.71 56.85 -16.18
CA GLY A 37 23.67 57.32 -15.18
C GLY A 37 25.06 56.66 -15.25
N VAL A 38 25.33 55.86 -16.30
CA VAL A 38 26.61 55.15 -16.49
C VAL A 38 27.48 55.92 -17.48
N ASP A 39 28.66 56.38 -17.06
CA ASP A 39 29.59 57.08 -17.95
C ASP A 39 30.26 56.14 -18.97
N GLY A 40 30.56 56.67 -20.16
CA GLY A 40 31.24 55.94 -21.23
C GLY A 40 32.64 55.43 -20.85
N PHE A 41 33.28 56.03 -19.84
CA PHE A 41 34.54 55.51 -19.29
C PHE A 41 34.33 54.22 -18.47
N THR A 42 33.26 54.18 -17.67
CA THR A 42 32.84 53.00 -16.92
C THR A 42 32.56 51.83 -17.87
N VAL A 43 31.77 52.05 -18.93
CA VAL A 43 31.49 51.01 -19.94
C VAL A 43 32.75 50.46 -20.60
N ARG A 44 33.79 51.29 -20.81
CA ARG A 44 35.08 50.85 -21.37
C ARG A 44 35.86 49.95 -20.41
N ARG A 45 35.78 50.20 -19.10
CA ARG A 45 36.40 49.33 -18.09
C ARG A 45 35.69 47.98 -18.02
N TRP A 46 34.36 48.00 -17.93
CA TRP A 46 33.51 46.79 -17.93
C TRP A 46 33.65 45.93 -19.19
N ARG A 47 33.93 46.54 -20.35
CA ARG A 47 34.24 45.80 -21.58
C ARG A 47 35.44 44.87 -21.44
N LYS A 48 36.45 45.23 -20.64
CA LYS A 48 37.65 44.39 -20.43
C LYS A 48 37.31 43.09 -19.71
N VAL A 49 36.31 43.12 -18.84
CA VAL A 49 35.79 41.95 -18.13
C VAL A 49 34.59 41.31 -18.85
N GLY A 50 34.35 41.62 -20.13
CA GLY A 50 33.34 40.92 -20.95
C GLY A 50 31.90 41.38 -20.78
N VAL A 51 31.66 42.56 -20.21
CA VAL A 51 30.33 43.17 -20.08
C VAL A 51 30.18 44.33 -21.06
N PHE A 52 29.14 44.31 -21.90
CA PHE A 52 28.98 45.24 -23.02
C PHE A 52 27.69 46.06 -22.93
N GLY A 53 27.83 47.38 -22.80
CA GLY A 53 26.72 48.33 -22.83
C GLY A 53 26.15 48.69 -21.45
N ASP A 54 25.44 49.80 -21.40
CA ASP A 54 25.08 50.50 -20.16
C ASP A 54 24.11 49.67 -19.31
N ARG A 55 23.13 49.00 -19.94
CA ARG A 55 22.20 48.07 -19.26
C ARG A 55 22.90 46.84 -18.69
N ALA A 56 23.87 46.29 -19.42
CA ALA A 56 24.64 45.14 -18.96
C ALA A 56 25.51 45.49 -17.74
N VAL A 57 26.03 46.72 -17.67
CA VAL A 57 26.74 47.24 -16.49
C VAL A 57 25.82 47.33 -15.28
N LEU A 58 24.60 47.87 -15.42
CA LEU A 58 23.63 47.92 -14.32
C LEU A 58 23.24 46.52 -13.82
N GLN A 59 23.06 45.58 -14.74
CA GLN A 59 22.79 44.18 -14.41
C GLN A 59 23.99 43.51 -13.72
N ALA A 60 25.22 43.81 -14.15
CA ALA A 60 26.43 43.34 -13.47
C ALA A 60 26.49 43.88 -12.04
N HIS A 61 26.18 45.16 -11.81
CA HIS A 61 26.07 45.71 -10.46
C HIS A 61 25.01 45.00 -9.61
N ALA A 62 23.85 44.71 -10.18
CA ALA A 62 22.79 43.98 -9.47
C ALA A 62 23.25 42.56 -9.06
N VAL A 63 23.91 41.84 -9.98
CA VAL A 63 24.49 40.51 -9.71
C VAL A 63 25.54 40.60 -8.62
N LEU A 64 26.49 41.53 -8.73
CA LEU A 64 27.59 41.66 -7.76
C LEU A 64 27.09 42.10 -6.38
N ARG A 65 26.07 42.96 -6.29
CA ARG A 65 25.44 43.31 -5.00
C ARG A 65 24.80 42.10 -4.33
N ARG A 66 24.25 41.17 -5.10
CA ARG A 66 23.69 39.92 -4.57
C ARG A 66 24.78 38.95 -4.09
N LEU A 67 25.95 38.95 -4.75
CA LEU A 67 27.07 38.08 -4.40
C LEU A 67 27.97 38.66 -3.28
N ALA A 68 28.04 39.97 -3.13
CA ALA A 68 28.91 40.63 -2.15
C ALA A 68 28.75 40.14 -0.70
N PRO A 69 27.53 39.89 -0.18
CA PRO A 69 27.36 39.34 1.16
C PRO A 69 27.92 37.92 1.36
N LEU A 70 28.15 37.18 0.28
CA LEU A 70 28.67 35.81 0.29
C LEU A 70 30.19 35.76 0.13
N ALA A 71 30.82 36.90 -0.17
CA ALA A 71 32.24 36.99 -0.44
C ALA A 71 33.07 37.13 0.85
N GLN A 72 34.28 36.58 0.83
CA GLN A 72 35.23 36.63 1.93
C GLN A 72 36.60 37.13 1.44
N ASP A 73 37.32 37.84 2.32
CA ASP A 73 38.71 38.29 2.10
C ASP A 73 38.94 38.90 0.70
N ALA A 74 39.86 38.33 -0.08
CA ALA A 74 40.26 38.82 -1.39
C ALA A 74 39.12 38.79 -2.43
N THR A 75 38.11 37.93 -2.26
CA THR A 75 36.93 37.92 -3.15
C THR A 75 36.02 39.10 -2.85
N HIS A 76 35.89 39.48 -1.57
CA HIS A 76 35.12 40.66 -1.18
C HIS A 76 35.75 41.93 -1.76
N ASP A 77 37.07 42.08 -1.69
CA ASP A 77 37.78 43.23 -2.24
C ASP A 77 37.60 43.35 -3.76
N ALA A 78 37.71 42.24 -4.51
CA ALA A 78 37.52 42.23 -5.96
C ALA A 78 36.08 42.60 -6.36
N LEU A 79 35.08 42.13 -5.61
CA LEU A 79 33.66 42.48 -5.83
C LEU A 79 33.39 43.95 -5.45
N ALA A 80 33.96 44.45 -4.36
CA ALA A 80 33.82 45.83 -3.91
C ALA A 80 34.48 46.83 -4.86
N ASP A 81 35.65 46.50 -5.42
CA ASP A 81 36.32 47.29 -6.45
C ASP A 81 35.47 47.36 -7.73
N ALA A 82 34.90 46.23 -8.16
CA ALA A 82 34.00 46.20 -9.31
C ALA A 82 32.71 47.01 -9.07
N LEU A 83 32.12 46.96 -7.86
CA LEU A 83 30.96 47.77 -7.48
C LEU A 83 31.25 49.28 -7.42
N ARG A 84 32.52 49.68 -7.37
CA ARG A 84 32.99 51.07 -7.47
C ARG A 84 33.45 51.43 -8.90
N ASP A 85 32.97 50.68 -9.91
CA ASP A 85 33.30 50.87 -11.33
C ASP A 85 34.80 50.73 -11.66
N ALA A 86 35.52 49.92 -10.89
CA ALA A 86 36.90 49.54 -11.12
C ALA A 86 37.08 48.01 -11.29
N PRO A 87 36.34 47.35 -12.22
CA PRO A 87 36.51 45.92 -12.45
C PRO A 87 37.89 45.62 -13.07
N ASP A 88 38.52 44.55 -12.61
CA ASP A 88 39.81 44.04 -13.11
C ASP A 88 39.76 42.52 -13.34
N ASP A 89 40.92 41.94 -13.69
CA ASP A 89 41.04 40.51 -14.02
C ASP A 89 40.80 39.59 -12.81
N ARG A 90 40.72 40.11 -11.58
CA ARG A 90 40.40 39.34 -10.37
C ARG A 90 38.90 39.09 -10.22
N LEU A 91 38.05 39.83 -10.96
CA LEU A 91 36.59 39.78 -10.80
C LEU A 91 35.99 38.40 -11.11
N LEU A 92 36.29 37.81 -12.28
CA LEU A 92 35.70 36.53 -12.67
C LEU A 92 36.15 35.36 -11.77
N PRO A 93 37.45 35.24 -11.42
CA PRO A 93 37.89 34.29 -10.41
C PRO A 93 37.16 34.48 -9.07
N ALA A 94 36.99 35.73 -8.61
CA ALA A 94 36.27 36.01 -7.37
C ALA A 94 34.79 35.60 -7.44
N VAL A 95 34.10 35.92 -8.54
CA VAL A 95 32.71 35.49 -8.77
C VAL A 95 32.62 33.96 -8.75
N ARG A 96 33.53 33.26 -9.42
CA ARG A 96 33.56 31.79 -9.41
C ARG A 96 33.73 31.23 -7.99
N THR A 97 34.71 31.74 -7.23
CA THR A 97 34.96 31.30 -5.85
C THR A 97 33.74 31.52 -4.95
N VAL A 98 33.02 32.64 -5.10
CA VAL A 98 31.78 32.89 -4.35
C VAL A 98 30.69 31.89 -4.74
N LEU A 99 30.53 31.61 -6.04
CA LEU A 99 29.52 30.68 -6.53
C LEU A 99 29.82 29.21 -6.18
N ASP A 100 31.09 28.81 -6.11
CA ASP A 100 31.50 27.46 -5.70
C ASP A 100 31.03 27.11 -4.27
N GLN A 101 30.79 28.13 -3.43
CA GLN A 101 30.29 27.97 -2.05
C GLN A 101 28.80 28.32 -1.90
N ALA A 102 28.15 28.81 -2.96
CA ALA A 102 26.78 29.31 -2.91
C ALA A 102 25.75 28.19 -3.04
N ALA A 103 24.53 28.46 -2.53
CA ALA A 103 23.40 27.57 -2.74
C ALA A 103 23.02 27.47 -4.24
N PRO A 104 22.48 26.32 -4.71
CA PRO A 104 22.20 26.10 -6.13
C PRO A 104 21.26 27.14 -6.74
N ALA A 105 20.25 27.59 -5.99
CA ALA A 105 19.33 28.64 -6.43
C ALA A 105 20.04 29.98 -6.69
N THR A 106 21.08 30.30 -5.91
CA THR A 106 21.90 31.50 -6.10
C THR A 106 22.79 31.35 -7.32
N VAL A 107 23.42 30.18 -7.51
CA VAL A 107 24.21 29.88 -8.71
C VAL A 107 23.34 29.99 -9.96
N ALA A 108 22.20 29.32 -9.98
CA ALA A 108 21.28 29.31 -11.11
C ALA A 108 20.83 30.72 -11.50
N ALA A 109 20.33 31.49 -10.53
CA ALA A 109 19.88 32.85 -10.78
C ALA A 109 21.02 33.79 -11.22
N THR A 110 22.25 33.56 -10.76
CA THR A 110 23.41 34.34 -11.21
C THR A 110 23.76 33.99 -12.65
N LEU A 111 23.83 32.71 -13.01
CA LEU A 111 24.11 32.27 -14.37
C LEU A 111 23.03 32.75 -15.36
N GLU A 112 21.76 32.66 -14.99
CA GLU A 112 20.64 33.20 -15.78
C GLU A 112 20.76 34.71 -15.96
N ALA A 113 21.13 35.46 -14.91
CA ALA A 113 21.36 36.90 -15.00
C ALA A 113 22.58 37.25 -15.87
N ILE A 114 23.65 36.44 -15.84
CA ILE A 114 24.83 36.57 -16.71
C ILE A 114 24.42 36.38 -18.18
N HIS A 115 23.61 35.35 -18.47
CA HIS A 115 23.11 35.07 -19.81
C HIS A 115 22.16 36.15 -20.32
N ALA A 116 21.16 36.54 -19.52
CA ALA A 116 20.23 37.60 -19.88
C ALA A 116 20.93 38.96 -20.09
N GLY A 117 22.03 39.21 -19.38
CA GLY A 117 22.87 40.40 -19.54
C GLY A 117 23.85 40.34 -20.71
N GLY A 118 23.95 39.20 -21.41
CA GLY A 118 24.86 38.99 -22.54
C GLY A 118 26.34 39.02 -22.14
N PHE A 119 26.68 38.60 -20.92
CA PHE A 119 28.07 38.65 -20.45
C PHE A 119 28.88 37.51 -21.06
N LEU A 120 30.11 37.80 -21.49
CA LEU A 120 31.01 36.79 -22.08
C LEU A 120 31.75 35.96 -21.01
N TRP A 121 31.06 35.59 -19.92
CA TRP A 121 31.66 34.90 -18.77
C TRP A 121 31.55 33.37 -18.84
N LEU A 122 30.68 32.84 -19.69
CA LEU A 122 30.50 31.40 -19.90
C LEU A 122 31.26 30.92 -21.14
N SER A 123 31.67 29.65 -21.13
CA SER A 123 32.12 28.95 -22.34
C SER A 123 30.98 28.91 -23.39
N GLU A 124 31.32 28.71 -24.66
CA GLU A 124 30.31 28.59 -25.74
C GLU A 124 29.34 27.44 -25.50
N ALA A 125 29.86 26.28 -25.07
CA ALA A 125 29.04 25.13 -24.71
C ALA A 125 28.11 25.42 -23.51
N GLY A 126 28.61 26.13 -22.49
CA GLY A 126 27.81 26.53 -21.33
C GLY A 126 26.71 27.53 -21.70
N GLU A 127 27.00 28.49 -22.58
CA GLU A 127 26.04 29.47 -23.08
C GLU A 127 24.92 28.81 -23.91
N GLN A 128 25.26 27.90 -24.83
CA GLN A 128 24.28 27.14 -25.62
C GLN A 128 23.35 26.30 -24.73
N ARG A 129 23.91 25.63 -23.71
CA ARG A 129 23.12 24.81 -22.77
C ARG A 129 22.21 25.65 -21.90
N LEU A 130 22.72 26.77 -21.39
CA LEU A 130 21.92 27.68 -20.59
C LEU A 130 20.78 28.30 -21.41
N ALA A 131 21.02 28.64 -22.68
CA ALA A 131 19.98 29.10 -23.59
C ALA A 131 18.89 28.05 -23.81
N ALA A 132 19.26 26.78 -24.02
CA ALA A 132 18.31 25.68 -24.18
C ALA A 132 17.51 25.41 -22.88
N LEU A 133 18.15 25.47 -21.71
CA LEU A 133 17.46 25.36 -20.41
C LEU A 133 16.51 26.54 -20.15
N ALA A 134 16.88 27.76 -20.55
CA ALA A 134 16.02 28.94 -20.44
C ALA A 134 14.83 28.89 -21.41
N ALA A 135 15.02 28.30 -22.60
CA ALA A 135 13.97 28.09 -23.59
C ALA A 135 13.04 26.90 -23.29
N GLY A 136 13.37 26.08 -22.27
CA GLY A 136 12.64 24.86 -21.94
C GLY A 136 12.91 23.68 -22.88
N ASP A 137 13.89 23.79 -23.78
CA ASP A 137 14.28 22.74 -24.73
C ASP A 137 15.45 21.89 -24.19
N ALA A 138 15.23 21.27 -23.02
CA ALA A 138 16.21 20.36 -22.43
C ALA A 138 16.43 19.09 -23.29
N GLY A 139 15.48 18.77 -24.17
CA GLY A 139 15.47 17.54 -24.98
C GLY A 139 16.51 17.46 -26.09
N ALA A 140 17.06 18.61 -26.50
CA ALA A 140 18.09 18.75 -27.54
C ALA A 140 19.53 18.59 -27.00
N LEU A 141 19.73 18.51 -25.69
CA LEU A 141 21.05 18.50 -25.07
C LEU A 141 21.49 17.08 -24.68
N VAL A 142 22.50 16.54 -25.37
CA VAL A 142 23.23 15.33 -24.92
C VAL A 142 24.46 15.79 -24.14
N ALA A 143 24.48 15.57 -22.82
CA ALA A 143 25.66 15.79 -22.00
C ALA A 143 26.37 14.46 -21.70
N PRO A 144 27.70 14.37 -21.86
CA PRO A 144 28.48 13.27 -21.28
C PRO A 144 28.35 13.27 -19.75
N GLY A 145 28.30 12.10 -19.12
CA GLY A 145 28.02 11.95 -17.68
C GLY A 145 29.05 12.58 -16.71
N SER A 146 30.17 13.10 -17.22
CA SER A 146 31.13 13.93 -16.49
C SER A 146 30.68 15.37 -16.30
N GLU A 147 29.72 15.83 -17.10
CA GLU A 147 29.20 17.21 -17.12
C GLU A 147 27.81 17.33 -16.47
N ASP A 148 27.29 16.24 -15.89
CA ASP A 148 26.06 16.20 -15.10
C ASP A 148 26.32 15.54 -13.74
N PRO A 149 27.03 16.25 -12.83
CA PRO A 149 27.50 15.69 -11.56
C PRO A 149 26.34 15.29 -10.65
N HIS A 150 25.21 16.01 -10.70
CA HIS A 150 24.04 15.72 -9.87
C HIS A 150 22.92 15.00 -10.61
N GLY A 151 23.06 14.76 -11.92
CA GLY A 151 22.07 14.08 -12.74
C GLY A 151 20.83 14.92 -13.06
N ALA A 152 20.90 16.24 -12.83
CA ALA A 152 19.76 17.13 -12.92
C ALA A 152 19.33 17.37 -14.37
N LEU A 153 20.27 17.46 -15.31
CA LEU A 153 19.95 17.62 -16.73
C LEU A 153 19.32 16.34 -17.31
N ALA A 154 19.89 15.18 -16.98
CA ALA A 154 19.32 13.89 -17.38
C ALA A 154 17.91 13.70 -16.80
N LEU A 155 17.70 14.09 -15.54
CA LEU A 155 16.39 14.01 -14.89
C LEU A 155 15.39 14.96 -15.55
N LEU A 156 15.75 16.23 -15.76
CA LEU A 156 14.89 17.21 -16.41
C LEU A 156 14.46 16.76 -17.81
N THR A 157 15.38 16.17 -18.56
CA THR A 157 15.11 15.63 -19.89
C THR A 157 14.12 14.46 -19.84
N ALA A 158 14.26 13.56 -18.86
CA ALA A 158 13.35 12.43 -18.68
C ALA A 158 11.95 12.88 -18.21
N LEU A 159 11.85 13.96 -17.43
CA LEU A 159 10.57 14.50 -16.95
C LEU A 159 9.83 15.35 -17.98
N THR A 160 10.55 16.03 -18.88
CA THR A 160 9.97 16.92 -19.91
C THR A 160 9.55 16.18 -21.18
N LYS A 161 10.19 15.05 -21.52
CA LYS A 161 9.77 14.23 -22.66
C LYS A 161 8.55 13.40 -22.28
N THR A 162 7.50 13.51 -23.10
CA THR A 162 6.24 12.77 -22.89
C THR A 162 6.41 11.35 -23.47
N ASP A 163 5.67 10.38 -22.94
CA ASP A 163 5.53 9.02 -23.51
C ASP A 163 6.78 8.14 -23.61
N GLY A 164 7.60 8.04 -22.55
CA GLY A 164 8.59 6.97 -22.42
C GLY A 164 9.72 6.99 -23.46
N GLU A 165 9.83 8.06 -24.25
CA GLU A 165 10.84 8.21 -25.30
C GLU A 165 12.27 8.25 -24.75
N VAL A 166 12.44 8.69 -23.50
CA VAL A 166 13.73 8.71 -22.82
C VAL A 166 13.58 8.23 -21.38
N ALA A 167 14.01 6.99 -21.12
CA ALA A 167 14.11 6.44 -19.78
C ALA A 167 15.27 7.10 -19.00
N PHE A 168 15.02 7.47 -17.74
CA PHE A 168 16.05 7.99 -16.87
C PHE A 168 17.09 6.89 -16.55
N PRO A 169 18.41 7.10 -16.74
CA PRO A 169 19.39 6.04 -16.52
C PRO A 169 19.54 5.66 -15.04
N HIS A 170 19.31 4.39 -14.69
CA HIS A 170 19.37 3.91 -13.29
C HIS A 170 20.72 4.18 -12.61
N ARG A 171 21.82 4.17 -13.38
CA ARG A 171 23.17 4.50 -12.88
C ARG A 171 23.29 5.92 -12.31
N MET A 172 22.36 6.83 -12.65
CA MET A 172 22.34 8.21 -12.19
C MET A 172 21.47 8.40 -10.94
N LEU A 173 20.67 7.40 -10.54
CA LEU A 173 19.81 7.47 -9.36
C LEU A 173 20.59 7.85 -8.09
N PRO A 174 21.76 7.28 -7.77
CA PRO A 174 22.49 7.66 -6.55
C PRO A 174 22.91 9.14 -6.51
N ARG A 175 23.02 9.81 -7.67
CA ARG A 175 23.36 11.24 -7.76
C ARG A 175 22.15 12.14 -7.53
N VAL A 176 20.96 11.62 -7.84
CA VAL A 176 19.69 12.37 -7.90
C VAL A 176 18.88 12.22 -6.62
N LEU A 177 18.73 10.99 -6.12
CA LEU A 177 17.92 10.66 -4.93
C LEU A 177 18.20 11.52 -3.68
N PRO A 178 19.46 11.94 -3.39
CA PRO A 178 19.74 12.75 -2.20
C PRO A 178 19.07 14.12 -2.17
N TRP A 179 18.83 14.74 -3.33
CA TRP A 179 18.44 16.15 -3.40
C TRP A 179 17.12 16.42 -4.09
N ILE A 180 16.58 15.46 -4.86
CA ILE A 180 15.33 15.71 -5.58
C ILE A 180 14.14 16.00 -4.64
N PRO A 181 13.19 16.84 -5.08
CA PRO A 181 11.94 17.01 -4.37
C PRO A 181 11.16 15.69 -4.26
N LEU A 182 10.46 15.46 -3.15
CA LEU A 182 9.66 14.25 -2.94
C LEU A 182 8.62 14.04 -4.04
N SER A 183 8.03 15.12 -4.58
CA SER A 183 7.06 15.05 -5.67
C SER A 183 7.63 14.45 -6.95
N VAL A 184 8.89 14.79 -7.26
CA VAL A 184 9.60 14.24 -8.41
C VAL A 184 10.02 12.80 -8.16
N LEU A 185 10.42 12.47 -6.93
CA LEU A 185 10.69 11.09 -6.54
C LEU A 185 9.43 10.22 -6.68
N ASP A 186 8.28 10.71 -6.25
CA ASP A 186 6.99 10.04 -6.43
C ASP A 186 6.66 9.84 -7.92
N ASP A 187 6.94 10.82 -8.79
CA ASP A 187 6.77 10.65 -10.24
C ASP A 187 7.66 9.53 -10.79
N LEU A 188 8.89 9.40 -10.29
CA LEU A 188 9.81 8.31 -10.68
C LEU A 188 9.38 6.94 -10.14
N VAL A 189 8.77 6.90 -8.96
CA VAL A 189 8.18 5.68 -8.38
C VAL A 189 6.95 5.25 -9.19
N ASP A 190 6.05 6.19 -9.47
CA ASP A 190 4.83 5.94 -10.26
C ASP A 190 5.17 5.50 -11.70
N ALA A 191 6.26 6.03 -12.28
CA ALA A 191 6.78 5.63 -13.58
C ALA A 191 7.57 4.31 -13.58
N GLY A 192 7.75 3.66 -12.42
CA GLY A 192 8.49 2.40 -12.30
C GLY A 192 10.02 2.54 -12.49
N THR A 193 10.54 3.76 -12.54
CA THR A 193 11.99 4.01 -12.64
C THR A 193 12.68 3.76 -11.29
N VAL A 194 11.98 4.05 -10.18
CA VAL A 194 12.48 3.83 -8.83
C VAL A 194 11.61 2.79 -8.12
N GLY A 195 12.14 1.56 -8.03
CA GLY A 195 11.59 0.48 -7.21
C GLY A 195 12.28 0.27 -5.85
N PRO A 196 11.81 -0.73 -5.07
CA PRO A 196 12.35 -1.13 -3.76
C PRO A 196 13.86 -1.44 -3.76
N GLU A 197 14.36 -2.00 -4.87
CA GLU A 197 15.75 -2.40 -5.06
C GLU A 197 16.73 -1.23 -4.99
N HIS A 198 16.28 -0.02 -5.35
CA HIS A 198 17.08 1.20 -5.30
C HIS A 198 17.17 1.79 -3.88
N ARG A 199 16.28 1.36 -2.98
CA ARG A 199 16.22 1.77 -1.58
C ARG A 199 16.31 3.30 -1.38
N PRO A 200 15.44 4.10 -2.04
CA PRO A 200 15.54 5.57 -2.08
C PRO A 200 15.49 6.23 -0.70
N TRP A 201 14.87 5.60 0.29
CA TRP A 201 14.86 6.07 1.67
C TRP A 201 16.28 6.27 2.21
N HIS A 202 17.27 5.42 1.94
CA HIS A 202 18.64 5.61 2.47
C HIS A 202 19.35 6.89 2.00
N TYR A 203 18.83 7.57 0.97
CA TYR A 203 19.41 8.80 0.44
C TYR A 203 18.76 10.06 1.03
N ARG A 204 17.62 9.94 1.70
CA ARG A 204 16.91 11.10 2.27
C ARG A 204 17.45 11.45 3.65
N THR A 205 17.35 12.72 4.01
CA THR A 205 17.76 13.22 5.32
C THR A 205 16.61 13.26 6.33
N GLU A 206 15.37 13.40 5.86
CA GLU A 206 14.19 13.52 6.71
C GLU A 206 13.60 12.14 7.04
N GLU A 207 13.47 11.83 8.33
CA GLU A 207 12.89 10.57 8.81
C GLU A 207 11.43 10.39 8.36
N SER A 208 10.69 11.49 8.22
CA SER A 208 9.30 11.44 7.72
C SER A 208 9.22 10.97 6.26
N GLU A 209 10.20 11.35 5.43
CA GLU A 209 10.31 10.88 4.04
C GLU A 209 10.79 9.43 3.98
N HIS A 210 11.66 8.99 4.91
CA HIS A 210 12.04 7.56 5.02
C HIS A 210 10.80 6.69 5.23
N ALA A 211 10.04 6.99 6.28
CA ALA A 211 8.85 6.23 6.62
C ALA A 211 7.83 6.25 5.47
N TYR A 212 7.65 7.41 4.82
CA TYR A 212 6.77 7.56 3.67
C TYR A 212 7.21 6.65 2.49
N LEU A 213 8.48 6.69 2.10
CA LEU A 213 9.00 5.91 0.99
C LEU A 213 9.01 4.40 1.29
N GLU A 214 9.32 4.01 2.53
CA GLU A 214 9.20 2.60 2.94
C GLU A 214 7.74 2.14 2.87
N ALA A 215 6.77 2.96 3.30
CA ALA A 215 5.35 2.63 3.17
C ALA A 215 4.86 2.51 1.72
N ARG A 216 5.45 3.26 0.78
CA ARG A 216 5.13 3.20 -0.64
C ARG A 216 5.77 2.03 -1.39
N LEU A 217 6.98 1.63 -1.01
CA LEU A 217 7.77 0.67 -1.78
C LEU A 217 7.89 -0.68 -1.10
N VAL A 218 7.97 -0.70 0.23
CA VAL A 218 8.16 -1.93 1.02
C VAL A 218 7.22 -1.90 2.23
N PRO A 219 5.90 -1.94 2.01
CA PRO A 219 4.88 -1.70 3.03
C PRO A 219 5.05 -2.60 4.27
N GLU A 220 5.56 -3.81 4.10
CA GLU A 220 5.77 -4.79 5.17
C GLU A 220 6.90 -4.43 6.15
N ARG A 221 7.82 -3.51 5.79
CA ARG A 221 8.92 -3.07 6.67
C ARG A 221 8.53 -1.95 7.62
N VAL A 222 7.38 -1.32 7.40
CA VAL A 222 6.90 -0.20 8.22
C VAL A 222 6.45 -0.71 9.59
N THR A 223 6.78 -0.01 10.67
CA THR A 223 6.32 -0.35 12.02
C THR A 223 4.94 0.26 12.32
N ALA A 224 4.28 -0.19 13.39
CA ALA A 224 2.99 0.37 13.82
C ALA A 224 3.11 1.86 14.18
N GLU A 225 4.22 2.28 14.79
CA GLU A 225 4.49 3.69 15.14
C GLU A 225 4.64 4.54 13.88
N GLN A 226 5.42 4.07 12.91
CA GLN A 226 5.58 4.76 11.62
C GLN A 226 4.24 4.85 10.89
N ALA A 227 3.45 3.78 10.88
CA ALA A 227 2.12 3.78 10.27
C ALA A 227 1.16 4.79 10.94
N ALA A 228 1.24 4.93 12.27
CA ALA A 228 0.47 5.90 13.02
C ALA A 228 0.88 7.35 12.71
N VAL A 229 2.19 7.64 12.68
CA VAL A 229 2.71 8.96 12.26
C VAL A 229 2.27 9.29 10.84
N LEU A 230 2.31 8.29 9.95
CA LEU A 230 1.82 8.44 8.58
C LEU A 230 0.30 8.51 8.51
N LYS A 231 -0.48 8.23 9.56
CA LYS A 231 -1.95 8.13 9.49
C LYS A 231 -2.41 7.13 8.41
N TRP A 232 -1.74 5.99 8.31
CA TRP A 232 -2.03 4.96 7.31
C TRP A 232 -3.11 4.00 7.81
N THR A 233 -4.36 4.43 7.64
CA THR A 233 -5.55 3.75 8.16
C THR A 233 -5.71 2.31 7.64
N ALA A 234 -5.41 2.06 6.37
CA ALA A 234 -5.51 0.72 5.78
C ALA A 234 -4.64 -0.32 6.50
N ARG A 235 -3.42 0.07 6.92
CA ARG A 235 -2.53 -0.79 7.71
C ARG A 235 -3.09 -1.04 9.11
N GLN A 236 -3.50 0.03 9.79
CA GLN A 236 -4.04 -0.07 11.15
C GLN A 236 -5.26 -0.99 11.21
N ARG A 237 -6.14 -0.93 10.19
CA ARG A 237 -7.29 -1.84 10.09
C ARG A 237 -6.88 -3.28 9.85
N ARG A 238 -5.95 -3.52 8.93
CA ARG A 238 -5.44 -4.87 8.67
C ARG A 238 -4.86 -5.49 9.93
N GLU A 239 -4.08 -4.74 10.70
CA GLU A 239 -3.50 -5.21 11.96
C GLU A 239 -4.57 -5.46 13.03
N ALA A 240 -5.55 -4.56 13.18
CA ALA A 240 -6.66 -4.76 14.11
C ALA A 240 -7.48 -6.02 13.77
N PHE A 241 -7.80 -6.22 12.48
CA PHE A 241 -8.48 -7.42 12.00
C PHE A 241 -7.68 -8.68 12.31
N LEU A 242 -6.38 -8.71 11.96
CA LEU A 242 -5.53 -9.89 12.22
C LEU A 242 -5.34 -10.19 13.72
N ALA A 243 -5.47 -9.19 14.59
CA ALA A 243 -5.44 -9.37 16.04
C ALA A 243 -6.77 -9.90 16.62
N GLY A 244 -7.80 -10.10 15.80
CA GLY A 244 -9.14 -10.47 16.25
C GLY A 244 -9.90 -9.33 16.94
N GLY A 245 -9.48 -8.08 16.72
CA GLY A 245 -10.19 -6.91 17.22
C GLY A 245 -11.34 -6.51 16.31
N ASP A 246 -12.35 -5.85 16.88
CA ASP A 246 -13.46 -5.28 16.09
C ASP A 246 -12.92 -4.35 14.99
N PRO A 247 -13.35 -4.53 13.73
CA PRO A 247 -12.90 -3.67 12.64
C PRO A 247 -13.32 -2.23 12.94
N LEU A 248 -12.33 -1.35 13.09
CA LEU A 248 -12.53 0.10 13.16
C LEU A 248 -13.36 0.55 11.92
N PRO A 249 -14.44 1.34 12.08
CA PRO A 249 -15.43 1.59 11.01
C PRO A 249 -14.81 2.22 9.74
N PRO A 250 -15.42 2.06 8.54
CA PRO A 250 -16.85 1.89 8.27
C PRO A 250 -17.27 0.47 7.85
N ALA A 251 -18.52 0.12 8.20
CA ALA A 251 -19.21 -1.07 7.73
C ALA A 251 -19.19 -1.19 6.18
N GLY A 252 -19.09 -2.42 5.69
CA GLY A 252 -19.10 -2.73 4.25
C GLY A 252 -17.75 -2.67 3.54
N ASP A 253 -16.63 -2.52 4.25
CA ASP A 253 -15.31 -2.70 3.66
C ASP A 253 -14.89 -4.19 3.61
N VAL A 254 -13.78 -4.51 2.95
CA VAL A 254 -13.33 -5.90 2.79
C VAL A 254 -13.10 -6.62 4.12
N PHE A 255 -12.70 -5.91 5.19
CA PHE A 255 -12.46 -6.52 6.49
C PHE A 255 -13.76 -6.82 7.24
N ASP A 256 -14.77 -5.96 7.11
CA ASP A 256 -16.13 -6.24 7.61
C ASP A 256 -16.74 -7.47 6.93
N LEU A 257 -16.60 -7.56 5.59
CA LEU A 257 -17.05 -8.75 4.85
C LEU A 257 -16.29 -10.01 5.26
N LEU A 258 -14.98 -9.92 5.49
CA LEU A 258 -14.17 -11.06 5.97
C LEU A 258 -14.53 -11.48 7.39
N ALA A 259 -14.87 -10.53 8.28
CA ALA A 259 -15.33 -10.85 9.64
C ALA A 259 -16.64 -11.63 9.59
N ARG A 260 -17.63 -11.15 8.82
CA ARG A 260 -18.92 -11.84 8.63
C ARG A 260 -18.75 -13.21 7.98
N ALA A 261 -17.86 -13.34 7.00
CA ALA A 261 -17.52 -14.64 6.43
C ALA A 261 -16.89 -15.57 7.48
N GLY A 262 -15.99 -15.03 8.33
CA GLY A 262 -15.43 -15.72 9.50
C GLY A 262 -16.50 -16.20 10.48
N ASP A 263 -17.61 -15.46 10.62
CA ASP A 263 -18.76 -15.87 11.43
C ASP A 263 -19.66 -16.93 10.75
N GLY A 264 -19.36 -17.29 9.50
CA GLY A 264 -20.13 -18.26 8.72
C GLY A 264 -21.30 -17.66 7.93
N ASP A 265 -21.30 -16.34 7.70
CA ASP A 265 -22.29 -15.71 6.82
C ASP A 265 -21.98 -16.00 5.34
N ALA A 266 -22.65 -16.99 4.75
CA ALA A 266 -22.50 -17.32 3.34
C ALA A 266 -23.02 -16.23 2.38
N SER A 267 -23.82 -15.26 2.85
CA SER A 267 -24.42 -14.24 1.99
C SER A 267 -23.40 -13.24 1.42
N VAL A 268 -22.28 -13.01 2.14
CA VAL A 268 -21.25 -12.04 1.74
C VAL A 268 -20.31 -12.53 0.64
N VAL A 269 -20.36 -13.82 0.27
CA VAL A 269 -19.42 -14.42 -0.71
C VAL A 269 -19.39 -13.66 -2.03
N LYS A 270 -20.55 -13.24 -2.55
CA LYS A 270 -20.61 -12.48 -3.82
C LYS A 270 -20.05 -11.06 -3.71
N GLU A 271 -20.11 -10.46 -2.53
CA GLU A 271 -19.55 -9.13 -2.27
C GLU A 271 -18.03 -9.23 -2.11
N LEU A 272 -17.55 -10.26 -1.40
CA LEU A 272 -16.12 -10.58 -1.32
C LEU A 272 -15.49 -10.83 -2.69
N GLU A 273 -16.18 -11.51 -3.61
CA GLU A 273 -15.68 -11.69 -4.99
C GLU A 273 -15.43 -10.38 -5.74
N ARG A 274 -16.10 -9.28 -5.36
CA ARG A 274 -15.95 -7.96 -6.01
C ARG A 274 -14.82 -7.15 -5.38
N GLU A 275 -14.64 -7.26 -4.08
CA GLU A 275 -13.67 -6.46 -3.31
C GLU A 275 -12.28 -7.11 -3.23
N LEU A 276 -12.20 -8.45 -3.32
CA LEU A 276 -10.94 -9.17 -3.20
C LEU A 276 -10.07 -9.04 -4.46
N PRO A 277 -8.73 -9.00 -4.30
CA PRO A 277 -7.78 -9.22 -5.39
C PRO A 277 -8.03 -10.53 -6.13
N ARG A 278 -7.71 -10.57 -7.43
CA ARG A 278 -8.03 -11.70 -8.33
C ARG A 278 -7.53 -13.06 -7.83
N ASP A 279 -6.35 -13.12 -7.25
CA ASP A 279 -5.75 -14.32 -6.66
C ASP A 279 -6.58 -14.83 -5.46
N LEU A 280 -7.06 -13.93 -4.61
CA LEU A 280 -7.93 -14.27 -3.47
C LEU A 280 -9.36 -14.61 -3.92
N VAL A 281 -9.86 -14.01 -5.00
CA VAL A 281 -11.13 -14.43 -5.63
C VAL A 281 -11.04 -15.87 -6.12
N LEU A 282 -9.93 -16.25 -6.77
CA LEU A 282 -9.71 -17.63 -7.20
C LEU A 282 -9.65 -18.59 -6.02
N ARG A 283 -9.05 -18.18 -4.90
CA ARG A 283 -9.05 -18.96 -3.65
C ARG A 283 -10.45 -19.10 -3.07
N LEU A 284 -11.22 -18.01 -2.98
CA LEU A 284 -12.61 -18.01 -2.52
C LEU A 284 -13.48 -18.95 -3.35
N ARG A 285 -13.34 -18.93 -4.69
CA ARG A 285 -14.04 -19.86 -5.58
C ARG A 285 -13.69 -21.32 -5.31
N ARG A 286 -12.42 -21.65 -5.06
CA ARG A 286 -12.04 -23.02 -4.67
C ARG A 286 -12.68 -23.45 -3.36
N ILE A 287 -12.88 -22.53 -2.41
CA ILE A 287 -13.61 -22.83 -1.16
C ILE A 287 -15.06 -23.19 -1.47
N VAL A 288 -15.73 -22.37 -2.30
CA VAL A 288 -17.13 -22.57 -2.71
C VAL A 288 -17.30 -23.86 -3.53
N ASP A 289 -16.45 -24.07 -4.53
CA ASP A 289 -16.47 -25.27 -5.38
C ASP A 289 -16.17 -26.53 -4.56
N GLY A 290 -15.23 -26.43 -3.62
CA GLY A 290 -14.90 -27.51 -2.69
C GLY A 290 -16.06 -27.91 -1.79
N ALA A 291 -16.96 -26.97 -1.44
CA ALA A 291 -18.17 -27.26 -0.66
C ALA A 291 -19.18 -28.12 -1.44
N ALA A 292 -19.24 -28.01 -2.77
CA ALA A 292 -20.10 -28.88 -3.59
C ALA A 292 -19.65 -30.35 -3.57
N VAL A 293 -18.35 -30.60 -3.40
CA VAL A 293 -17.74 -31.95 -3.44
C VAL A 293 -17.38 -32.48 -2.04
N GLY A 294 -17.23 -31.59 -1.05
CA GLY A 294 -16.70 -31.91 0.27
C GLY A 294 -15.22 -32.28 0.23
N ASN A 295 -14.42 -31.51 -0.52
CA ASN A 295 -12.98 -31.71 -0.63
C ASN A 295 -12.26 -30.38 -0.88
N TRP A 296 -11.16 -30.14 -0.16
CA TRP A 296 -10.36 -28.93 -0.27
C TRP A 296 -8.87 -29.24 -0.18
N ASP A 297 -8.06 -28.34 -0.74
CA ASP A 297 -6.61 -28.36 -0.60
C ASP A 297 -6.19 -28.11 0.86
N ARG A 298 -4.96 -28.53 1.19
CA ARG A 298 -4.42 -28.49 2.55
C ARG A 298 -4.43 -27.10 3.18
N ASP A 299 -4.03 -26.10 2.40
CA ASP A 299 -3.97 -24.70 2.81
C ASP A 299 -5.34 -24.10 3.15
N VAL A 300 -6.44 -24.67 2.64
CA VAL A 300 -7.80 -24.19 2.92
C VAL A 300 -8.30 -24.71 4.26
N TRP A 301 -8.13 -26.01 4.55
CA TRP A 301 -8.62 -26.57 5.82
C TRP A 301 -7.65 -26.34 6.99
N GLU A 302 -6.38 -25.99 6.74
CA GLU A 302 -5.46 -25.54 7.79
C GLU A 302 -5.81 -24.13 8.32
N ASP A 303 -6.43 -23.30 7.50
CA ASP A 303 -6.96 -22.00 7.92
C ASP A 303 -8.28 -22.20 8.69
N ARG A 304 -8.17 -22.21 10.02
CA ARG A 304 -9.30 -22.43 10.93
C ARG A 304 -10.34 -21.33 10.89
N GLY A 305 -9.97 -20.11 10.49
CA GLY A 305 -10.92 -19.01 10.36
C GLY A 305 -11.90 -19.18 9.19
N LEU A 306 -11.61 -20.10 8.26
CA LEU A 306 -12.52 -20.45 7.18
C LEU A 306 -13.55 -21.52 7.57
N TRP A 307 -13.38 -22.19 8.72
CA TRP A 307 -14.18 -23.37 9.03
C TRP A 307 -15.66 -23.06 9.17
N ARG A 308 -16.03 -21.94 9.80
CA ARG A 308 -17.43 -21.51 9.93
C ARG A 308 -18.07 -21.24 8.58
N LEU A 309 -17.36 -20.55 7.69
CA LEU A 309 -17.80 -20.36 6.29
C LEU A 309 -17.99 -21.69 5.59
N ILE A 310 -17.01 -22.59 5.67
CA ILE A 310 -17.09 -23.91 5.03
C ILE A 310 -18.28 -24.70 5.55
N PHE A 311 -18.52 -24.70 6.86
CA PHE A 311 -19.67 -25.37 7.47
C PHE A 311 -21.00 -24.77 7.01
N SER A 312 -21.07 -23.46 6.77
CA SER A 312 -22.27 -22.81 6.25
C SER A 312 -22.56 -23.15 4.77
N LEU A 313 -21.51 -23.42 3.99
CA LEU A 313 -21.62 -23.71 2.55
C LEU A 313 -21.78 -25.20 2.25
N TRP A 314 -21.25 -26.07 3.12
CA TRP A 314 -21.18 -27.50 2.86
C TRP A 314 -22.27 -28.27 3.61
N GLU A 315 -23.20 -28.85 2.85
CA GLU A 315 -24.22 -29.79 3.35
C GLU A 315 -23.88 -31.23 2.90
N PRO A 316 -23.30 -32.07 3.77
CA PRO A 316 -22.88 -33.41 3.36
C PRO A 316 -24.09 -34.33 3.12
N LYS A 317 -24.25 -34.78 1.86
CA LYS A 317 -25.31 -35.75 1.50
C LYS A 317 -25.00 -37.16 1.99
N ALA A 318 -23.72 -37.52 2.03
CA ALA A 318 -23.21 -38.82 2.46
C ALA A 318 -22.39 -38.70 3.74
N ALA A 319 -22.16 -39.83 4.41
CA ALA A 319 -21.35 -39.86 5.63
C ALA A 319 -19.90 -39.41 5.34
N VAL A 320 -19.44 -38.41 6.08
CA VAL A 320 -18.12 -37.78 5.98
C VAL A 320 -17.04 -38.70 6.55
N SER A 321 -15.88 -38.74 5.89
CA SER A 321 -14.71 -39.49 6.37
C SER A 321 -13.87 -38.63 7.31
N PRO A 322 -13.80 -38.92 8.62
CA PRO A 322 -13.06 -38.10 9.59
C PRO A 322 -11.54 -38.13 9.37
N SER A 323 -11.00 -39.19 8.76
CA SER A 323 -9.57 -39.36 8.49
C SER A 323 -8.99 -38.41 7.45
N ARG A 324 -9.81 -37.62 6.74
CA ARG A 324 -9.35 -36.71 5.68
C ARG A 324 -8.62 -35.49 6.22
N SER A 325 -9.17 -34.88 7.28
CA SER A 325 -8.59 -33.70 7.94
C SER A 325 -9.31 -33.42 9.27
N PRO A 326 -8.76 -32.57 10.15
CA PRO A 326 -9.46 -32.09 11.34
C PRO A 326 -10.83 -31.44 11.06
N LEU A 327 -10.95 -30.64 9.99
CA LEU A 327 -12.22 -30.05 9.55
C LEU A 327 -13.30 -31.13 9.29
N HIS A 328 -12.98 -32.13 8.46
CA HIS A 328 -13.87 -33.26 8.16
C HIS A 328 -14.22 -34.08 9.41
N ALA A 329 -13.31 -34.23 10.37
CA ALA A 329 -13.59 -34.90 11.63
C ALA A 329 -14.65 -34.13 12.44
N LEU A 330 -14.46 -32.82 12.63
CA LEU A 330 -15.45 -31.99 13.33
C LEU A 330 -16.81 -31.97 12.61
N MET A 331 -16.81 -31.91 11.27
CA MET A 331 -18.06 -31.97 10.48
C MET A 331 -18.75 -33.32 10.66
N ALA A 332 -18.00 -34.42 10.59
CA ALA A 332 -18.53 -35.76 10.82
C ALA A 332 -19.17 -35.90 12.21
N LEU A 333 -18.53 -35.33 13.24
CA LEU A 333 -19.04 -35.35 14.61
C LEU A 333 -20.33 -34.53 14.76
N ARG A 334 -20.34 -33.28 14.29
CA ARG A 334 -21.54 -32.42 14.29
C ARG A 334 -22.67 -33.06 13.51
N GLN A 335 -22.40 -33.55 12.30
CA GLN A 335 -23.39 -34.22 11.47
C GLN A 335 -23.97 -35.46 12.17
N ALA A 336 -23.16 -36.27 12.86
CA ALA A 336 -23.67 -37.41 13.62
C ALA A 336 -24.65 -36.96 14.70
N TYR A 337 -24.32 -35.90 15.45
CA TYR A 337 -25.18 -35.35 16.49
C TYR A 337 -26.46 -34.73 15.90
N ASP A 338 -26.35 -33.94 14.84
CA ASP A 338 -27.50 -33.34 14.16
C ASP A 338 -28.45 -34.40 13.59
N LEU A 339 -27.93 -35.48 13.02
CA LEU A 339 -28.74 -36.62 12.54
C LEU A 339 -29.44 -37.35 13.69
N LEU A 340 -28.83 -37.46 14.87
CA LEU A 340 -29.49 -37.99 16.06
C LEU A 340 -30.61 -37.08 16.56
N CYS A 341 -30.38 -35.76 16.55
CA CYS A 341 -31.41 -34.77 16.86
C CYS A 341 -32.56 -34.82 15.84
N LEU A 342 -32.27 -35.04 14.55
CA LEU A 342 -33.31 -35.22 13.53
C LEU A 342 -33.96 -36.62 13.56
N ASN A 343 -33.52 -37.50 14.47
CA ASN A 343 -33.97 -38.89 14.60
C ASN A 343 -33.76 -39.73 13.31
N ASP A 344 -32.77 -39.40 12.48
CA ASP A 344 -32.35 -40.16 11.31
C ASP A 344 -31.30 -41.20 11.71
N LEU A 345 -31.76 -42.21 12.47
CA LEU A 345 -30.91 -43.25 13.06
C LEU A 345 -30.06 -44.04 12.03
N PRO A 346 -30.57 -44.39 10.82
CA PRO A 346 -29.77 -45.09 9.83
C PRO A 346 -28.55 -44.28 9.38
N ARG A 347 -28.73 -42.99 9.06
CA ARG A 347 -27.61 -42.14 8.64
C ARG A 347 -26.71 -41.78 9.81
N ALA A 348 -27.27 -41.54 10.99
CA ALA A 348 -26.48 -41.31 12.20
C ALA A 348 -25.56 -42.50 12.49
N SER A 349 -26.08 -43.74 12.45
CA SER A 349 -25.27 -44.95 12.63
C SER A 349 -24.15 -45.03 11.59
N ALA A 350 -24.45 -44.83 10.30
CA ALA A 350 -23.43 -44.91 9.24
C ALA A 350 -22.31 -43.87 9.43
N GLN A 351 -22.65 -42.68 9.94
CA GLN A 351 -21.66 -41.65 10.28
C GLN A 351 -20.85 -42.02 11.52
N ILE A 352 -21.51 -42.54 12.57
CA ILE A 352 -20.88 -42.97 13.82
C ILE A 352 -19.92 -44.14 13.58
N ASP A 353 -20.26 -45.10 12.72
CA ASP A 353 -19.39 -46.24 12.41
C ASP A 353 -18.04 -45.78 11.80
N LYS A 354 -18.07 -44.75 10.95
CA LYS A 354 -16.85 -44.11 10.42
C LYS A 354 -16.05 -43.38 11.50
N LEU A 355 -16.74 -42.71 12.41
CA LEU A 355 -16.12 -42.02 13.55
C LEU A 355 -15.47 -43.01 14.52
N VAL A 356 -16.15 -44.11 14.85
CA VAL A 356 -15.63 -45.16 15.74
C VAL A 356 -14.40 -45.82 15.14
N SER A 357 -14.35 -45.96 13.81
CA SER A 357 -13.21 -46.51 13.08
C SER A 357 -11.98 -45.58 13.07
N PHE A 358 -12.16 -44.29 13.33
CA PHE A 358 -11.07 -43.30 13.41
C PHE A 358 -10.43 -43.32 14.81
N LYS A 359 -9.23 -43.91 14.91
CA LYS A 359 -8.52 -44.14 16.18
C LYS A 359 -7.62 -42.99 16.60
N ASP A 360 -7.17 -42.15 15.67
CA ASP A 360 -6.19 -41.07 15.91
C ASP A 360 -6.81 -39.78 16.45
N ALA A 361 -8.06 -39.84 16.94
CA ALA A 361 -8.76 -38.69 17.48
C ALA A 361 -8.27 -38.30 18.88
N ALA A 362 -8.36 -37.01 19.21
CA ALA A 362 -8.12 -36.52 20.56
C ALA A 362 -9.06 -37.20 21.59
N PRO A 363 -8.64 -37.39 22.85
CA PRO A 363 -9.43 -38.11 23.85
C PRO A 363 -10.86 -37.60 24.06
N ALA A 364 -11.05 -36.27 24.14
CA ALA A 364 -12.37 -35.66 24.32
C ALA A 364 -13.29 -35.93 23.12
N TYR A 365 -12.78 -35.77 21.90
CA TYR A 365 -13.49 -36.14 20.68
C TYR A 365 -13.85 -37.63 20.67
N ARG A 366 -12.92 -38.48 21.07
CA ARG A 366 -13.14 -39.93 21.12
C ARG A 366 -14.24 -40.28 22.13
N ALA A 367 -14.27 -39.62 23.28
CA ALA A 367 -15.31 -39.81 24.29
C ALA A 367 -16.70 -39.50 23.73
N GLU A 368 -16.86 -38.38 23.00
CA GLU A 368 -18.12 -38.05 22.33
C GLU A 368 -18.55 -39.10 21.32
N VAL A 369 -17.64 -39.53 20.44
CA VAL A 369 -17.92 -40.57 19.44
C VAL A 369 -18.40 -41.87 20.10
N LEU A 370 -17.75 -42.28 21.19
CA LEU A 370 -18.13 -43.48 21.94
C LEU A 370 -19.47 -43.30 22.66
N ASN A 371 -19.78 -42.10 23.16
CA ASN A 371 -21.07 -41.81 23.77
C ASN A 371 -22.22 -41.85 22.74
N LEU A 372 -22.01 -41.26 21.55
CA LEU A 372 -22.95 -41.34 20.42
C LEU A 372 -23.17 -42.80 19.98
N HIS A 373 -22.10 -43.58 19.93
CA HIS A 373 -22.16 -45.00 19.58
C HIS A 373 -22.92 -45.82 20.63
N ALA A 374 -22.64 -45.60 21.92
CA ALA A 374 -23.35 -46.26 23.01
C ALA A 374 -24.85 -45.95 22.99
N TYR A 375 -25.24 -44.73 22.59
CA TYR A 375 -26.65 -44.39 22.40
C TYR A 375 -27.32 -45.20 21.28
N ILE A 376 -26.66 -45.34 20.12
CA ILE A 376 -27.18 -46.19 19.03
C ILE A 376 -27.29 -47.66 19.47
N LEU A 377 -26.29 -48.19 20.17
CA LEU A 377 -26.30 -49.56 20.69
C LEU A 377 -27.42 -49.77 21.72
N LEU A 378 -27.66 -48.79 22.58
CA LEU A 378 -28.79 -48.77 23.51
C LEU A 378 -30.12 -48.87 22.78
N LEU A 379 -30.32 -48.07 21.71
CA LEU A 379 -31.53 -48.11 20.90
C LEU A 379 -31.74 -49.45 20.18
N ARG A 380 -30.64 -50.16 19.86
CA ARG A 380 -30.65 -51.51 19.27
C ARG A 380 -30.80 -52.64 20.29
N GLU A 381 -30.90 -52.33 21.58
CA GLU A 381 -30.91 -53.30 22.71
C GLU A 381 -29.63 -54.13 22.81
N GLU A 382 -28.50 -53.65 22.28
CA GLU A 382 -27.17 -54.26 22.40
C GLU A 382 -26.47 -53.81 23.70
N LEU A 383 -27.12 -54.08 24.84
CA LEU A 383 -26.77 -53.47 26.13
C LEU A 383 -25.39 -53.88 26.67
N ASP A 384 -24.91 -55.08 26.37
CA ASP A 384 -23.59 -55.54 26.80
C ASP A 384 -22.48 -54.73 26.11
N THR A 385 -22.59 -54.55 24.78
CA THR A 385 -21.67 -53.74 23.99
C THR A 385 -21.74 -52.27 24.40
N ALA A 386 -22.95 -51.73 24.61
CA ALA A 386 -23.14 -50.36 25.07
C ALA A 386 -22.44 -50.12 26.43
N ALA A 387 -22.56 -51.05 27.38
CA ALA A 387 -21.92 -50.95 28.68
C ALA A 387 -20.38 -50.95 28.57
N VAL A 388 -19.81 -51.85 27.76
CA VAL A 388 -18.34 -51.91 27.52
C VAL A 388 -17.82 -50.61 26.91
N VAL A 389 -18.55 -50.02 25.95
CA VAL A 389 -18.18 -48.75 25.34
C VAL A 389 -18.19 -47.61 26.36
N LEU A 390 -19.22 -47.54 27.21
CA LEU A 390 -19.34 -46.49 28.23
C LEU A 390 -18.33 -46.65 29.38
N GLU A 391 -18.00 -47.88 29.78
CA GLU A 391 -16.93 -48.16 30.77
C GLU A 391 -15.58 -47.58 30.35
N GLY A 392 -15.30 -47.56 29.03
CA GLY A 392 -14.08 -46.98 28.49
C GLY A 392 -13.97 -45.46 28.65
N ILE A 393 -15.08 -44.75 28.93
CA ILE A 393 -15.13 -43.27 28.99
C ILE A 393 -15.70 -42.73 30.31
N SER A 394 -16.30 -43.57 31.16
CA SER A 394 -16.96 -43.16 32.41
C SER A 394 -16.01 -42.56 33.45
N GLY A 395 -14.71 -42.88 33.40
CA GLY A 395 -13.70 -42.33 34.32
C GLY A 395 -13.35 -40.86 34.07
N SER A 396 -13.76 -40.30 32.92
CA SER A 396 -13.38 -38.93 32.50
C SER A 396 -14.56 -37.96 32.48
N HIS A 397 -15.81 -38.46 32.41
CA HIS A 397 -17.00 -37.62 32.30
C HIS A 397 -18.13 -38.15 33.21
N GLY A 398 -18.64 -37.32 34.12
CA GLY A 398 -19.73 -37.69 35.03
C GLY A 398 -21.03 -38.10 34.32
N SER A 399 -21.36 -37.43 33.21
CA SER A 399 -22.51 -37.78 32.37
C SER A 399 -22.37 -39.18 31.74
N ALA A 400 -21.15 -39.61 31.38
CA ALA A 400 -20.91 -40.95 30.86
C ALA A 400 -21.06 -42.03 31.95
N GLU A 401 -20.68 -41.73 33.19
CA GLU A 401 -20.95 -42.61 34.34
C GLU A 401 -22.46 -42.76 34.60
N SER A 402 -23.21 -41.66 34.50
CA SER A 402 -24.68 -41.69 34.60
C SER A 402 -25.29 -42.56 33.49
N ASN A 403 -24.86 -42.36 32.24
CA ASN A 403 -25.29 -43.18 31.10
C ASN A 403 -24.97 -44.67 31.32
N LEU A 404 -23.78 -44.99 31.84
CA LEU A 404 -23.38 -46.37 32.15
C LEU A 404 -24.29 -46.98 33.22
N ARG A 405 -24.60 -46.23 34.29
CA ARG A 405 -25.50 -46.68 35.36
C ARG A 405 -26.89 -46.97 34.82
N MET A 406 -27.41 -46.10 33.96
CA MET A 406 -28.70 -46.28 33.29
C MET A 406 -28.71 -47.55 32.41
N VAL A 407 -27.67 -47.78 31.60
CA VAL A 407 -27.55 -49.00 30.77
C VAL A 407 -27.47 -50.27 31.65
N ARG A 408 -26.68 -50.24 32.73
CA ARG A 408 -26.58 -51.37 33.67
C ARG A 408 -27.90 -51.66 34.38
N GLN A 409 -28.64 -50.64 34.81
CA GLN A 409 -29.97 -50.81 35.38
C GLN A 409 -30.96 -51.39 34.36
N ARG A 410 -30.91 -50.94 33.10
CA ARG A 410 -31.75 -51.50 32.04
C ARG A 410 -31.47 -53.00 31.80
N ARG A 411 -30.23 -53.45 31.95
CA ARG A 411 -29.84 -54.87 31.81
C ARG A 411 -30.51 -55.77 32.85
N THR A 412 -30.79 -55.28 34.06
CA THR A 412 -31.44 -56.08 35.11
C THR A 412 -32.93 -56.27 34.89
N VAL A 413 -33.54 -55.44 34.04
CA VAL A 413 -34.97 -55.51 33.70
C VAL A 413 -35.20 -56.46 32.52
N PRO A 414 -36.19 -57.39 32.59
CA PRO A 414 -36.57 -58.24 31.47
C PRO A 414 -36.97 -57.43 30.24
N ARG A 415 -36.63 -57.92 29.04
CA ARG A 415 -36.81 -57.16 27.78
C ARG A 415 -38.21 -56.60 27.58
N ASN A 416 -39.25 -57.34 27.99
CA ASN A 416 -40.65 -56.97 27.80
C ASN A 416 -41.12 -55.87 28.77
N ASP A 417 -40.44 -55.70 29.91
CA ASP A 417 -40.82 -54.74 30.96
C ASP A 417 -39.98 -53.46 30.90
N ARG A 418 -39.07 -53.35 29.93
CA ARG A 418 -38.17 -52.20 29.82
C ARG A 418 -38.93 -50.96 29.34
N PRO A 419 -38.72 -49.80 29.97
CA PRO A 419 -39.24 -48.53 29.46
C PRO A 419 -38.58 -48.15 28.13
N THR A 420 -39.09 -47.14 27.43
CA THR A 420 -38.50 -46.66 26.17
C THR A 420 -37.05 -46.17 26.37
N ALA A 421 -36.13 -46.63 25.51
CA ALA A 421 -34.69 -46.37 25.62
C ALA A 421 -34.25 -44.98 25.09
N SER A 422 -35.05 -44.38 24.20
CA SER A 422 -34.74 -43.08 23.59
C SER A 422 -34.65 -41.98 24.64
N ASN A 423 -33.80 -40.99 24.37
CA ASN A 423 -33.84 -39.72 25.09
C ASN A 423 -35.08 -38.94 24.61
N PRO A 424 -36.01 -38.56 25.50
CA PRO A 424 -37.26 -37.90 25.09
C PRO A 424 -37.04 -36.49 24.50
N TYR A 425 -35.92 -35.81 24.78
CA TYR A 425 -35.59 -34.54 24.13
C TYR A 425 -35.21 -34.76 22.65
N LEU A 426 -34.43 -35.80 22.35
CA LEU A 426 -34.08 -36.17 20.99
C LEU A 426 -35.31 -36.64 20.19
N ASP A 427 -36.28 -37.30 20.84
CA ASP A 427 -37.57 -37.64 20.21
C ASP A 427 -38.37 -36.40 19.77
N LEU A 428 -38.12 -35.23 20.38
CA LEU A 428 -38.68 -33.92 20.00
C LEU A 428 -37.76 -33.13 19.05
N GLY A 429 -36.61 -33.69 18.70
CA GLY A 429 -35.55 -33.05 17.94
C GLY A 429 -34.92 -31.85 18.62
N LEU A 430 -34.71 -31.96 19.93
CA LEU A 430 -34.06 -30.95 20.75
C LEU A 430 -32.84 -31.51 21.47
N PRO A 431 -31.85 -30.67 21.79
CA PRO A 431 -30.78 -31.02 22.71
C PRO A 431 -31.33 -31.46 24.08
N HIS A 432 -30.60 -32.36 24.75
CA HIS A 432 -30.93 -32.81 26.09
C HIS A 432 -31.05 -31.62 27.06
N GLY A 433 -32.13 -31.55 27.84
CA GLY A 433 -32.37 -30.48 28.82
C GLY A 433 -32.89 -29.17 28.23
N SER A 434 -33.33 -29.15 26.96
CA SER A 434 -33.88 -27.94 26.34
C SER A 434 -35.16 -27.46 27.02
N VAL A 435 -35.18 -26.21 27.50
CA VAL A 435 -36.36 -25.56 28.09
C VAL A 435 -37.49 -25.30 27.09
N ALA A 436 -37.21 -25.37 25.79
CA ALA A 436 -38.17 -25.11 24.72
C ALA A 436 -39.04 -26.35 24.37
N TRP A 437 -38.88 -27.45 25.10
CA TRP A 437 -39.51 -28.74 24.76
C TRP A 437 -41.04 -28.66 24.67
N ALA A 438 -41.70 -27.90 25.55
CA ALA A 438 -43.16 -27.78 25.55
C ALA A 438 -43.70 -27.05 24.31
N ALA A 439 -42.94 -26.07 23.80
CA ALA A 439 -43.28 -25.36 22.57
C ALA A 439 -43.08 -26.28 21.35
N ARG A 440 -41.92 -26.92 21.24
CA ARG A 440 -41.60 -27.83 20.14
C ARG A 440 -42.57 -29.01 20.05
N TYR A 441 -42.96 -29.60 21.18
CA TYR A 441 -43.99 -30.63 21.24
C TYR A 441 -45.32 -30.17 20.64
N ARG A 442 -45.78 -28.95 20.98
CA ARG A 442 -47.04 -28.40 20.43
C ARG A 442 -46.98 -28.24 18.92
N ASP A 443 -45.84 -27.81 18.40
CA ASP A 443 -45.66 -27.59 16.96
C ASP A 443 -45.59 -28.93 16.20
N LEU A 444 -44.80 -29.89 16.68
CA LEU A 444 -44.75 -31.23 16.10
C LEU A 444 -46.11 -31.93 16.14
N ARG A 445 -46.89 -31.74 17.21
CA ARG A 445 -48.24 -32.30 17.32
C ARG A 445 -49.22 -31.68 16.33
N ARG A 446 -48.99 -30.45 15.86
CA ARG A 446 -49.78 -29.83 14.78
C ARG A 446 -49.35 -30.35 13.41
N GLU A 447 -48.05 -30.52 13.20
CA GLU A 447 -47.47 -31.02 11.95
C GLU A 447 -47.88 -32.49 11.68
N TYR A 448 -47.82 -33.34 12.71
CA TYR A 448 -48.05 -34.79 12.60
C TYR A 448 -49.43 -35.23 13.13
N VAL A 449 -50.47 -34.40 13.02
CA VAL A 449 -51.84 -34.70 13.52
C VAL A 449 -52.39 -36.04 13.03
N HIS A 450 -52.06 -36.43 11.80
CA HIS A 450 -52.61 -37.64 11.17
C HIS A 450 -51.69 -38.86 11.29
N ASP A 451 -50.49 -38.70 11.85
CA ASP A 451 -49.56 -39.81 12.08
C ASP A 451 -49.70 -40.31 13.53
N VAL A 452 -50.35 -41.47 13.66
CA VAL A 452 -50.67 -42.09 14.95
C VAL A 452 -49.41 -42.53 15.69
N ASP A 453 -48.43 -43.08 14.96
CA ASP A 453 -47.20 -43.63 15.55
C ASP A 453 -46.29 -42.51 16.04
N ILE A 454 -46.11 -41.46 15.23
CA ILE A 454 -45.36 -40.26 15.63
C ILE A 454 -46.08 -39.59 16.80
N SER A 455 -47.40 -39.43 16.75
CA SER A 455 -48.17 -38.83 17.84
C SER A 455 -48.03 -39.60 19.16
N ALA A 456 -48.05 -40.94 19.12
CA ALA A 456 -47.84 -41.78 20.31
C ALA A 456 -46.44 -41.58 20.89
N ARG A 457 -45.40 -41.56 20.05
CA ARG A 457 -44.01 -41.28 20.47
C ARG A 457 -43.87 -39.90 21.11
N LEU A 458 -44.40 -38.85 20.48
CA LEU A 458 -44.35 -37.48 21.00
C LEU A 458 -45.06 -37.35 22.35
N ASN A 459 -46.22 -38.00 22.51
CA ASN A 459 -46.95 -38.02 23.77
C ASN A 459 -46.18 -38.75 24.88
N ASN A 460 -45.50 -39.85 24.54
CA ASN A 460 -44.64 -40.56 25.49
C ASN A 460 -43.43 -39.70 25.92
N ALA A 461 -42.75 -39.07 24.96
CA ALA A 461 -41.64 -38.16 25.24
C ALA A 461 -42.06 -37.01 26.18
N MET A 462 -43.17 -36.34 25.88
CA MET A 462 -43.74 -35.28 26.74
C MET A 462 -44.05 -35.78 28.16
N LYS A 463 -44.69 -36.95 28.30
CA LYS A 463 -45.01 -37.52 29.61
C LYS A 463 -43.75 -37.82 30.41
N ARG A 464 -42.73 -38.41 29.77
CA ARG A 464 -41.45 -38.71 30.42
C ARG A 464 -40.76 -37.45 30.92
N ILE A 465 -40.70 -36.40 30.11
CA ILE A 465 -40.10 -35.12 30.52
C ILE A 465 -40.88 -34.51 31.69
N ARG A 466 -42.22 -34.44 31.63
CA ARG A 466 -43.04 -33.90 32.73
C ARG A 466 -42.90 -34.67 34.04
N ASN A 467 -42.83 -36.00 33.97
CA ASN A 467 -42.65 -36.81 35.16
C ASN A 467 -41.26 -36.57 35.78
N ALA A 468 -40.21 -36.51 34.95
CA ALA A 468 -38.86 -36.18 35.42
C ALA A 468 -38.79 -34.77 36.04
N GLU A 469 -39.48 -33.77 35.47
CA GLU A 469 -39.61 -32.43 36.06
C GLU A 469 -40.36 -32.43 37.40
N HIS A 470 -41.38 -33.27 37.54
CA HIS A 470 -42.19 -33.36 38.76
C HIS A 470 -41.43 -34.06 39.89
N ASP A 471 -40.73 -35.15 39.57
CA ASP A 471 -40.04 -36.02 40.53
C ASP A 471 -38.59 -35.57 40.80
N ASP A 472 -38.09 -34.57 40.07
CA ASP A 472 -36.69 -34.12 40.03
C ASP A 472 -35.69 -35.26 39.77
N ASP A 473 -36.10 -36.24 38.94
CA ASP A 473 -35.32 -37.42 38.60
C ASP A 473 -35.07 -37.53 37.10
N TRP A 474 -33.84 -37.21 36.70
CA TRP A 474 -33.36 -37.26 35.32
C TRP A 474 -32.51 -38.51 35.02
N SER A 475 -32.36 -39.43 35.98
CA SER A 475 -31.48 -40.59 35.90
C SER A 475 -31.85 -41.58 34.79
N GLY A 476 -33.11 -41.53 34.33
CA GLY A 476 -33.63 -42.37 33.25
C GLY A 476 -33.35 -41.88 31.83
N PHE A 477 -32.64 -40.75 31.65
CA PHE A 477 -32.35 -40.17 30.33
C PHE A 477 -30.87 -40.30 29.96
N PHE A 478 -30.62 -40.76 28.73
CA PHE A 478 -29.28 -40.78 28.17
C PHE A 478 -28.83 -39.36 27.80
N VAL A 479 -27.70 -38.90 28.33
CA VAL A 479 -27.18 -37.53 28.14
C VAL A 479 -26.27 -37.45 26.91
N LEU A 480 -26.60 -36.53 26.00
CA LEU A 480 -25.87 -36.23 24.75
C LEU A 480 -25.94 -34.72 24.42
N PRO A 481 -24.82 -34.06 24.08
CA PRO A 481 -23.43 -34.55 24.12
C PRO A 481 -22.89 -34.63 25.57
N LEU A 482 -21.66 -35.12 25.77
CA LEU A 482 -21.00 -35.06 27.09
C LEU A 482 -20.42 -33.66 27.38
N ASP A 483 -19.88 -33.01 26.36
CA ASP A 483 -19.24 -31.70 26.38
C ASP A 483 -19.57 -30.95 25.07
N LEU A 484 -20.29 -29.84 25.19
CA LEU A 484 -20.66 -28.99 24.06
C LEU A 484 -19.45 -28.31 23.42
N GLY A 485 -18.38 -28.05 24.19
CA GLY A 485 -17.17 -27.39 23.70
C GLY A 485 -16.46 -28.17 22.59
N VAL A 486 -16.61 -29.49 22.56
CA VAL A 486 -16.03 -30.35 21.51
C VAL A 486 -16.66 -30.09 20.13
N PHE A 487 -17.87 -29.51 20.09
CA PHE A 487 -18.61 -29.20 18.85
C PHE A 487 -18.44 -27.75 18.39
N GLU A 488 -17.72 -26.93 19.15
CA GLU A 488 -17.50 -25.52 18.83
C GLU A 488 -16.58 -25.37 17.62
N LEU A 489 -16.93 -24.43 16.75
CA LEU A 489 -16.10 -24.06 15.61
C LEU A 489 -15.06 -23.03 16.07
N PRO A 490 -13.80 -23.13 15.62
CA PRO A 490 -12.77 -22.15 15.92
C PRO A 490 -13.25 -20.72 15.63
N ASP A 491 -12.87 -19.80 16.51
CA ASP A 491 -13.13 -18.37 16.40
C ASP A 491 -11.85 -17.64 15.98
N GLU A 492 -11.35 -17.98 14.80
CA GLU A 492 -10.13 -17.44 14.23
C GLU A 492 -10.47 -16.59 13.00
N VAL A 493 -9.63 -15.62 12.67
CA VAL A 493 -9.83 -14.80 11.46
C VAL A 493 -9.41 -15.58 10.21
N PRO A 494 -10.11 -15.43 9.08
CA PRO A 494 -9.81 -16.13 7.83
C PRO A 494 -8.55 -15.57 7.14
N ALA A 495 -7.38 -15.85 7.71
CA ALA A 495 -6.10 -15.26 7.34
C ALA A 495 -5.73 -15.51 5.86
N GLY A 496 -6.13 -16.65 5.30
CA GLY A 496 -5.90 -17.02 3.91
C GLY A 496 -6.69 -16.20 2.89
N LEU A 497 -7.70 -15.44 3.32
CA LEU A 497 -8.47 -14.51 2.48
C LEU A 497 -8.15 -13.03 2.75
N VAL A 498 -7.23 -12.74 3.68
CA VAL A 498 -6.82 -11.35 3.99
C VAL A 498 -5.97 -10.78 2.85
N PRO A 499 -6.36 -9.63 2.24
CA PRO A 499 -5.55 -8.99 1.22
C PRO A 499 -4.13 -8.65 1.69
N PRO A 500 -3.12 -8.71 0.79
CA PRO A 500 -1.80 -8.20 1.09
C PRO A 500 -1.86 -6.70 1.40
N LEU A 501 -0.90 -6.19 2.16
CA LEU A 501 -0.89 -4.80 2.53
C LEU A 501 -0.64 -3.92 1.29
N ALA A 502 -1.68 -3.20 0.86
CA ALA A 502 -1.58 -2.28 -0.27
C ALA A 502 -0.63 -1.12 0.06
N PRO A 503 0.33 -0.77 -0.80
CA PRO A 503 1.27 0.31 -0.53
C PRO A 503 0.58 1.65 -0.21
N LEU A 504 1.25 2.50 0.55
CA LEU A 504 0.72 3.82 0.86
C LEU A 504 0.50 4.63 -0.43
N ALA A 505 -0.67 5.24 -0.54
CA ALA A 505 -1.00 6.10 -1.68
C ALA A 505 -0.08 7.34 -1.73
N ARG A 506 0.15 7.82 -2.95
CA ARG A 506 0.84 9.08 -3.21
C ARG A 506 0.22 10.25 -2.41
N ARG A 507 1.07 11.13 -1.88
CA ARG A 507 0.66 12.34 -1.12
C ARG A 507 1.05 13.63 -1.81
N THR A 508 2.03 13.58 -2.69
CA THR A 508 2.47 14.75 -3.46
C THR A 508 1.61 14.94 -4.70
N THR A 509 1.55 16.17 -5.21
CA THR A 509 0.88 16.45 -6.49
C THR A 509 1.72 15.91 -7.67
N PRO A 510 1.12 15.13 -8.60
CA PRO A 510 1.75 14.73 -9.87
C PRO A 510 2.35 15.90 -10.63
N ARG A 511 3.62 15.74 -11.07
CA ARG A 511 4.35 16.75 -11.86
C ARG A 511 4.28 18.16 -11.26
N ALA A 512 4.49 18.26 -9.94
CA ALA A 512 4.43 19.53 -9.23
C ALA A 512 5.38 20.57 -9.87
N PRO A 513 4.89 21.75 -10.30
CA PRO A 513 5.69 22.75 -10.99
C PRO A 513 6.92 23.21 -10.18
N GLU A 514 6.74 23.37 -8.87
CA GLU A 514 7.82 23.73 -7.94
C GLU A 514 8.94 22.68 -7.92
N GLY A 515 8.58 21.40 -8.03
CA GLY A 515 9.55 20.32 -8.07
C GLY A 515 10.36 20.31 -9.37
N LEU A 516 9.69 20.52 -10.51
CA LEU A 516 10.36 20.64 -11.82
C LEU A 516 11.27 21.85 -11.88
N GLU A 517 10.85 22.97 -11.29
CA GLU A 517 11.64 24.19 -11.21
C GLU A 517 12.91 24.00 -10.38
N LEU A 518 12.84 23.28 -9.25
CA LEU A 518 14.03 22.93 -8.46
C LEU A 518 15.01 22.04 -9.25
N VAL A 519 14.51 21.09 -10.03
CA VAL A 519 15.35 20.26 -10.92
C VAL A 519 15.99 21.14 -12.01
N ARG A 520 15.25 22.08 -12.60
CA ARG A 520 15.77 23.03 -13.60
C ARG A 520 16.86 23.93 -13.00
N GLN A 521 16.63 24.50 -11.83
CA GLN A 521 17.61 25.31 -11.11
C GLN A 521 18.89 24.52 -10.83
N ARG A 522 18.77 23.25 -10.42
CA ARG A 522 19.93 22.38 -10.23
C ARG A 522 20.67 22.10 -11.53
N ALA A 523 19.95 21.84 -12.62
CA ALA A 523 20.55 21.63 -13.94
C ALA A 523 21.30 22.87 -14.45
N VAL A 524 20.78 24.08 -14.17
CA VAL A 524 21.50 25.34 -14.45
C VAL A 524 22.73 25.47 -13.56
N ALA A 525 22.61 25.19 -12.26
CA ALA A 525 23.74 25.27 -11.33
C ALA A 525 24.88 24.31 -11.67
N ASP A 526 24.57 23.14 -12.24
CA ASP A 526 25.56 22.17 -12.73
C ASP A 526 26.41 22.69 -13.89
N LEU A 527 26.04 23.82 -14.52
CA LEU A 527 26.86 24.51 -15.52
C LEU A 527 27.97 25.39 -14.92
N LEU A 528 28.09 25.50 -13.60
CA LEU A 528 29.14 26.30 -12.94
C LEU A 528 30.57 25.99 -13.44
N PRO A 529 30.96 24.73 -13.75
CA PRO A 529 32.28 24.44 -14.33
C PRO A 529 32.56 25.15 -15.67
N HIS A 530 31.52 25.59 -16.40
CA HIS A 530 31.64 26.37 -17.63
C HIS A 530 31.83 27.87 -17.41
N LEU A 531 31.79 28.35 -16.16
CA LEU A 531 32.16 29.73 -15.81
C LEU A 531 33.67 29.91 -15.97
N LEU A 532 34.05 30.90 -16.78
CA LEU A 532 35.42 31.16 -17.14
C LEU A 532 36.13 31.99 -16.06
N ASN A 533 37.43 31.79 -15.92
CA ASN A 533 38.29 32.63 -15.07
C ASN A 533 38.73 33.93 -15.77
N ALA A 534 38.44 34.06 -17.07
CA ALA A 534 38.68 35.25 -17.87
C ALA A 534 37.59 35.34 -18.95
N PRO A 535 37.11 36.52 -19.33
CA PRO A 535 36.02 36.66 -20.28
C PRO A 535 36.44 36.14 -21.65
N ARG A 536 35.48 35.65 -22.44
CA ARG A 536 35.76 35.33 -23.84
C ARG A 536 36.15 36.59 -24.59
N ARG A 537 37.14 36.47 -25.47
CA ARG A 537 37.46 37.54 -26.40
C ARG A 537 36.30 37.66 -27.39
N PRO A 538 35.74 38.85 -27.62
CA PRO A 538 34.75 39.02 -28.66
C PRO A 538 35.39 38.64 -29.99
N ASP A 539 34.83 37.64 -30.66
CA ASP A 539 35.33 37.21 -31.95
C ASP A 539 35.37 38.40 -32.90
N ARG A 540 36.54 38.63 -33.49
CA ARG A 540 36.77 39.75 -34.41
C ARG A 540 35.88 39.65 -35.68
N ASN A 541 35.17 38.53 -35.85
CA ASN A 541 34.39 38.17 -37.03
C ASN A 541 32.86 38.25 -36.86
N ALA A 542 32.30 38.50 -35.66
CA ALA A 542 30.84 38.58 -35.47
C ALA A 542 30.23 39.95 -35.84
N ARG A 543 31.02 40.91 -36.33
CA ARG A 543 30.55 42.28 -36.66
C ARG A 543 29.72 42.41 -37.95
N THR A 544 29.44 41.33 -38.67
CA THR A 544 28.74 41.40 -39.97
C THR A 544 27.28 40.98 -39.95
N HIS A 545 26.72 40.47 -38.84
CA HIS A 545 25.30 40.09 -38.80
C HIS A 545 24.61 40.50 -37.52
N THR A 546 24.09 41.74 -37.49
CA THR A 546 22.73 42.12 -37.09
C THR A 546 22.64 43.65 -37.11
N GLN A 547 21.78 44.17 -38.00
CA GLN A 547 21.31 45.56 -38.01
C GLN A 547 20.21 45.77 -36.98
#